data_AF-A0A1C6JBF5-F1
#
_entry.id   AF-A0A1C6JBF5-F1
#
_cell.length_a   1.000
_cell.length_b   1.000
_cell.length_c   1.000
_cell.angle_alpha   90.00
_cell.angle_beta   90.00
_cell.angle_gamma   90.00
#
_symmetry.space_group_name_H-M   'P 1'
#
loop_
_entity.id
_entity.type
_entity.pdbx_description
1 polymer ?
#
loop_
_entity_poly.entity_id
_entity_poly.type
_entity_poly.pdbx_seq_one_letter_code
_entity_poly.pdbx_strand_id
1 'polypeptide(L)'
;MENKSDLTALRAAIDEIDRQLLDLFCQRMEVVAQVGLYKKAQGLPVLHPAREQEILERVRHNCPDEMGDYASDYFAQMMRISREYQQHILKGDQ
;
A
#
# COMPACT_ATOMS: atom_id res chain seq x y z
N MET A 1 35.00 -10.95 -16.65
CA MET A 1 33.99 -10.09 -17.29
C MET A 1 32.57 -10.51 -16.86
N GLU A 2 32.40 -10.93 -15.60
CA GLU A 2 31.09 -11.16 -14.98
C GLU A 2 30.84 -9.96 -14.06
N ASN A 3 29.83 -9.13 -14.34
CA ASN A 3 29.14 -8.30 -13.33
C ASN A 3 28.17 -7.24 -13.90
N LYS A 4 28.38 -6.73 -15.11
CA LYS A 4 27.55 -5.61 -15.60
C LYS A 4 26.22 -6.09 -16.20
N SER A 5 26.23 -7.24 -16.88
CA SER A 5 25.04 -7.82 -17.50
C SER A 5 24.04 -8.33 -16.45
N ASP A 6 24.52 -9.00 -15.40
CA ASP A 6 23.66 -9.62 -14.39
C ASP A 6 22.97 -8.57 -13.50
N LEU A 7 23.70 -7.53 -13.08
CA LEU A 7 23.10 -6.41 -12.36
C LEU A 7 22.08 -5.66 -13.23
N THR A 8 22.33 -5.53 -14.54
CA THR A 8 21.38 -4.91 -15.46
C THR A 8 20.10 -5.75 -15.58
N ALA A 9 20.22 -7.08 -15.68
CA ALA A 9 19.08 -7.99 -15.71
C ALA A 9 18.27 -7.96 -14.39
N LEU A 10 18.96 -7.95 -13.24
CA LEU A 10 18.31 -7.84 -11.93
C LEU A 10 17.54 -6.52 -11.78
N ARG A 11 18.12 -5.41 -12.25
CA ARG A 11 17.44 -4.10 -12.24
C ARG A 11 16.23 -4.09 -13.16
N ALA A 12 16.33 -4.65 -14.36
CA ALA A 12 15.20 -4.77 -15.26
C ALA A 12 14.06 -5.60 -14.65
N ALA A 13 14.37 -6.65 -13.88
CA ALA A 13 13.38 -7.41 -13.14
C ALA A 13 12.71 -6.57 -12.03
N ILE A 14 13.48 -5.74 -11.31
CA ILE A 14 12.92 -4.78 -10.33
C ILE A 14 12.01 -3.76 -11.02
N ASP A 15 12.46 -3.16 -12.13
CA ASP A 15 11.67 -2.15 -12.87
C ASP A 15 10.31 -2.72 -13.31
N GLU A 16 10.28 -3.98 -13.74
CA GLU A 16 9.05 -4.68 -14.12
C GLU A 16 8.14 -4.95 -12.91
N ILE A 17 8.72 -5.35 -11.77
CA ILE A 17 7.96 -5.52 -10.51
C ILE A 17 7.39 -4.17 -10.05
N ASP A 18 8.19 -3.09 -10.09
CA ASP A 18 7.77 -1.75 -9.68
C ASP A 18 6.64 -1.23 -10.54
N ARG A 19 6.64 -1.52 -11.84
CA ARG A 19 5.52 -1.23 -12.74
C ARG A 19 4.23 -1.93 -12.28
N GLN A 20 4.31 -3.21 -11.93
CA GLN A 20 3.16 -3.96 -11.43
C GLN A 20 2.69 -3.44 -10.05
N LEU A 21 3.62 -3.09 -9.17
CA LEU A 21 3.30 -2.50 -7.87
C LEU A 21 2.62 -1.14 -8.02
N LEU A 22 3.05 -0.31 -8.98
CA LEU A 22 2.40 0.97 -9.29
C LEU A 22 0.96 0.76 -9.79
N ASP A 23 0.75 -0.18 -10.71
CA ASP A 23 -0.58 -0.49 -11.23
C ASP A 23 -1.51 -0.97 -10.09
N LEU A 24 -1.03 -1.87 -9.23
CA LEU A 24 -1.77 -2.36 -8.06
C LEU A 24 -2.02 -1.26 -7.03
N PHE A 25 -1.06 -0.37 -6.82
CA PHE A 25 -1.21 0.78 -5.93
C PHE A 25 -2.33 1.69 -6.42
N CYS A 26 -2.33 2.07 -7.71
CA CYS A 26 -3.38 2.91 -8.30
C CYS A 26 -4.77 2.28 -8.15
N GLN A 27 -4.93 1.00 -8.50
CA GLN A 27 -6.18 0.27 -8.30
C GLN A 27 -6.63 0.26 -6.84
N ARG A 28 -5.68 0.06 -5.91
CA ARG A 28 -5.98 0.11 -4.47
C ARG A 28 -6.44 1.51 -4.05
N MET A 29 -5.85 2.57 -4.59
CA MET A 29 -6.22 3.95 -4.26
C MET A 29 -7.61 4.33 -4.77
N GLU A 30 -8.06 3.79 -5.91
CA GLU A 30 -9.44 3.93 -6.37
C GLU A 30 -10.44 3.32 -5.37
N VAL A 31 -10.13 2.13 -4.84
CA VAL A 31 -10.94 1.49 -3.79
C VAL A 31 -10.91 2.31 -2.50
N VAL A 32 -9.75 2.86 -2.12
CA VAL A 32 -9.61 3.74 -0.96
C VAL A 32 -10.48 4.99 -1.08
N ALA A 33 -10.59 5.58 -2.27
CA ALA A 33 -11.48 6.71 -2.52
C ALA A 33 -12.95 6.34 -2.27
N GLN A 34 -13.40 5.19 -2.79
CA GLN A 34 -14.75 4.67 -2.56
C GLN A 34 -15.02 4.42 -1.07
N VAL A 35 -14.06 3.82 -0.34
CA VAL A 35 -14.14 3.62 1.11
C VAL A 35 -14.23 4.95 1.86
N GLY A 36 -13.46 5.96 1.45
CA GLY A 36 -13.51 7.31 2.02
C GLY A 36 -14.88 7.95 1.86
N LEU A 37 -15.46 7.92 0.65
CA LEU A 37 -16.79 8.45 0.37
C LEU A 37 -17.88 7.72 1.15
N TYR A 38 -17.79 6.39 1.24
CA TYR A 38 -18.70 5.58 2.06
C TYR A 38 -18.63 5.98 3.54
N LYS A 39 -17.41 6.10 4.10
CA LYS A 39 -17.22 6.53 5.49
C LYS A 39 -17.79 7.93 5.72
N LYS A 40 -17.62 8.87 4.78
CA LYS A 40 -18.23 10.22 4.85
C LYS A 40 -19.74 10.14 4.95
N ALA A 41 -20.37 9.37 4.06
CA ALA A 41 -21.82 9.23 4.01
C ALA A 41 -22.40 8.60 5.28
N GLN A 42 -21.63 7.74 5.96
CA GLN A 42 -22.03 7.05 7.18
C GLN A 42 -21.53 7.74 8.47
N GLY A 43 -20.82 8.88 8.37
CA GLY A 43 -20.22 9.56 9.54
C GLY A 43 -19.13 8.75 10.25
N LEU A 44 -18.49 7.80 9.55
CA LEU A 44 -17.44 6.94 10.11
C LEU A 44 -16.06 7.62 10.06
N PRO A 45 -15.18 7.36 11.04
CA PRO A 45 -13.83 7.90 11.04
C PRO A 45 -12.96 7.26 9.95
N VAL A 46 -12.02 8.03 9.41
CA VAL A 46 -11.01 7.54 8.44
C VAL A 46 -10.09 6.52 9.10
N LEU A 47 -9.57 6.83 10.29
CA LEU A 47 -8.70 5.95 11.08
C LEU A 47 -9.54 4.92 11.84
N HIS A 48 -9.19 3.64 11.69
CA HIS A 48 -9.80 2.54 12.44
C HIS A 48 -8.69 1.61 12.98
N PRO A 49 -8.13 1.90 14.17
CA PRO A 49 -6.89 1.27 14.63
C PRO A 49 -6.93 -0.26 14.67
N ALA A 50 -8.01 -0.85 15.18
CA ALA A 50 -8.15 -2.31 15.24
C ALA A 50 -8.08 -2.97 13.85
N ARG A 51 -8.69 -2.33 12.84
CA ARG A 51 -8.71 -2.85 11.47
C ARG A 51 -7.32 -2.75 10.83
N GLU A 52 -6.57 -1.71 11.13
CA GLU A 52 -5.20 -1.57 10.63
C GLU A 52 -4.29 -2.61 11.27
N GLN A 53 -4.41 -2.84 12.58
CA GLN A 53 -3.65 -3.89 13.27
C GLN A 53 -3.92 -5.28 12.70
N GLU A 54 -5.19 -5.65 12.46
CA GLU A 54 -5.55 -6.91 11.80
C GLU A 54 -4.87 -7.08 10.44
N ILE A 55 -4.77 -6.00 9.66
CA ILE A 55 -4.12 -6.03 8.34
C ILE A 55 -2.61 -6.24 8.50
N LEU A 56 -1.97 -5.53 9.43
CA LEU A 56 -0.53 -5.64 9.68
C LEU A 56 -0.16 -7.04 10.17
N GLU A 57 -0.91 -7.58 11.12
CA GLU A 57 -0.71 -8.95 11.61
C GLU A 57 -0.87 -9.95 10.48
N ARG A 58 -1.94 -9.85 9.68
CA ARG A 58 -2.15 -10.75 8.55
C ARG A 58 -1.02 -10.67 7.52
N VAL A 59 -0.52 -9.47 7.23
CA VAL A 59 0.61 -9.30 6.30
C VAL A 59 1.87 -9.92 6.86
N ARG A 60 2.18 -9.69 8.14
CA ARG A 60 3.33 -10.26 8.83
C ARG A 60 3.32 -11.79 8.75
N HIS A 61 2.19 -12.43 9.07
CA HIS A 61 2.07 -13.89 9.09
C HIS A 61 2.03 -14.55 7.70
N ASN A 62 1.58 -13.83 6.68
CA ASN A 62 1.47 -14.38 5.32
C ASN A 62 2.74 -14.16 4.49
N CYS A 63 3.71 -13.38 4.99
CA CYS A 63 5.01 -13.24 4.38
C CYS A 63 5.96 -14.34 4.91
N PRO A 64 6.94 -14.81 4.12
CA PRO A 64 8.01 -15.67 4.64
C PRO A 64 8.69 -15.04 5.87
N ASP A 65 9.17 -15.87 6.80
CA ASP A 65 9.60 -15.45 8.16
C ASP A 65 10.60 -14.29 8.18
N GLU A 66 11.50 -14.19 7.18
CA GLU A 66 12.49 -13.11 7.09
C GLU A 66 11.92 -11.76 6.60
N MET A 67 10.74 -11.78 5.97
CA MET A 67 10.13 -10.62 5.30
C MET A 67 8.91 -10.05 6.03
N GLY A 68 8.36 -10.78 7.01
CA GLY A 68 7.11 -10.40 7.69
C GLY A 68 7.10 -8.99 8.28
N ASP A 69 8.17 -8.61 8.98
CA ASP A 69 8.27 -7.28 9.58
C ASP A 69 8.44 -6.18 8.52
N TYR A 70 9.29 -6.40 7.51
CA TYR A 70 9.45 -5.47 6.40
C TYR A 70 8.14 -5.26 5.62
N ALA A 71 7.39 -6.33 5.38
CA ALA A 71 6.08 -6.25 4.74
C ALA A 71 5.07 -5.49 5.62
N SER A 72 5.05 -5.75 6.93
CA SER A 72 4.21 -5.00 7.86
C SER A 72 4.51 -3.50 7.80
N ASP A 73 5.78 -3.10 7.82
CA ASP A 73 6.18 -1.70 7.76
C ASP A 73 5.79 -1.02 6.44
N TYR A 74 5.97 -1.71 5.31
CA TYR A 74 5.50 -1.23 4.01
C TYR A 74 3.99 -0.98 4.01
N PHE A 75 3.21 -1.93 4.53
CA PHE A 75 1.76 -1.81 4.59
C PHE A 75 1.31 -0.70 5.56
N ALA A 76 2.03 -0.47 6.66
CA ALA A 76 1.77 0.65 7.56
C ALA A 76 1.94 2.01 6.86
N GLN A 77 3.01 2.18 6.07
CA GLN A 77 3.22 3.39 5.26
C GLN A 77 2.16 3.54 4.18
N MET A 78 1.81 2.46 3.47
CA MET A 78 0.73 2.48 2.49
C MET A 78 -0.62 2.88 3.12
N MET A 79 -0.93 2.40 4.33
CA MET A 79 -2.13 2.79 5.06
C MET A 79 -2.12 4.26 5.46
N ARG A 80 -0.97 4.81 5.88
CA ARG A 80 -0.81 6.26 6.12
C ARG A 80 -1.15 7.08 4.88
N ILE A 81 -0.56 6.75 3.74
CA ILE A 81 -0.83 7.42 2.45
C ILE A 81 -2.32 7.31 2.09
N SER A 82 -2.93 6.15 2.34
CA SER A 82 -4.36 5.93 2.09
C SER A 82 -5.26 6.85 2.92
N ARG A 83 -4.89 7.11 4.18
CA ARG A 83 -5.65 8.01 5.05
C ARG A 83 -5.50 9.46 4.62
N GLU A 84 -4.30 9.87 4.23
CA GLU A 84 -4.02 11.21 3.69
C GLU A 84 -4.84 11.47 2.43
N TYR A 85 -4.87 10.51 1.51
CA TYR A 85 -5.68 10.61 0.29
C TYR A 85 -7.19 10.65 0.58
N GLN A 86 -7.68 9.81 1.50
CA GLN A 86 -9.08 9.91 1.97
C GLN A 86 -9.37 11.31 2.50
N GLN A 87 -8.53 11.84 3.39
CA GLN A 87 -8.74 13.17 3.96
C GLN A 87 -8.75 14.28 2.90
N HIS A 88 -7.89 14.19 1.89
CA HIS A 88 -7.87 15.14 0.77
C HIS A 88 -9.20 15.11 -0.02
N ILE A 89 -9.66 13.92 -0.42
CA ILE A 89 -10.96 13.76 -1.09
C ILE A 89 -12.11 14.30 -0.23
N LEU A 90 -12.09 14.06 1.08
CA LEU A 90 -13.15 14.49 1.99
C LEU A 90 -13.25 16.02 2.11
N LYS A 91 -12.12 16.73 1.97
CA LYS A 91 -12.03 18.20 2.00
C LYS A 91 -12.51 18.89 0.72
N GLY A 92 -12.60 18.16 -0.39
CA GLY A 92 -13.13 18.68 -1.67
C GLY A 92 -12.10 19.42 -2.52
N ASP A 93 -10.80 19.22 -2.27
CA ASP A 93 -9.73 19.70 -3.14
C ASP A 93 -9.66 18.75 -4.37
N GLN A 94 -10.39 19.06 -5.44
CA GLN A 94 -10.29 18.40 -6.75
C GLN A 94 -9.65 19.34 -7.77
#